data_AF-A0A3S0HSG6-F1
#
_entry.id   AF-A0A3S0HSG6-F1
#
_cell.length_a   1.000
_cell.length_b   1.000
_cell.length_c   1.000
_cell.angle_alpha   90.00
_cell.angle_beta   90.00
_cell.angle_gamma   90.00
#
_symmetry.space_group_name_H-M   'P 1'
#
loop_
_entity.id
_entity.type
_entity.pdbx_description
1 polymer ?
#
loop_
_entity_poly.entity_id
_entity_poly.type
_entity_poly.pdbx_seq_one_letter_code
_entity_poly.pdbx_strand_id
1 'polypeptide(L)'
;MPWIKVEKPFPFSPDGKSVVEIEAGEQEVSERCAEVAVEHLEVATRLESAPTPATSTAESETSSEDEAAEAGEAEAPAAEEKPAAKSAAKKTQATKR
;
A
#
# COMPACT_ATOMS: atom_id res chain seq x y z
N MET A 1 7.75 7.09 18.80
CA MET A 1 7.17 7.16 17.44
C MET A 1 6.74 8.61 17.22
N PRO A 2 7.30 9.35 16.24
CA PRO A 2 6.93 10.75 15.97
C PRO A 2 5.55 10.91 15.33
N TRP A 3 4.91 12.04 15.60
CA TRP A 3 3.65 12.44 14.97
C TRP A 3 3.93 13.46 13.86
N ILE A 4 3.25 13.29 12.73
CA ILE A 4 3.28 14.25 11.63
C ILE A 4 1.85 14.59 11.20
N LYS A 5 1.67 15.81 10.70
CA LYS A 5 0.46 16.24 10.01
C LYS A 5 0.73 16.26 8.52
N VAL A 6 0.18 15.30 7.80
CA VAL A 6 0.30 15.15 6.35
C VAL A 6 -0.71 16.07 5.68
N GLU A 7 -0.24 17.01 4.87
CA GLU A 7 -1.10 17.93 4.11
C GLU A 7 -1.55 17.33 2.78
N LYS A 8 -0.70 16.50 2.17
CA LYS A 8 -0.97 15.84 0.89
C LYS A 8 -0.64 14.36 0.96
N PRO A 9 -1.53 13.47 0.47
CA PRO A 9 -1.26 12.04 0.48
C PRO A 9 -0.04 11.72 -0.38
N PHE A 10 0.77 10.76 0.05
CA PHE A 10 1.99 10.40 -0.66
C PHE A 10 2.34 8.90 -0.53
N PRO A 11 2.95 8.31 -1.57
CA PRO A 11 3.42 6.94 -1.51
C PRO A 11 4.70 6.84 -0.68
N PHE A 12 4.72 5.95 0.32
CA PHE A 12 5.87 5.68 1.17
C PHE A 12 6.16 4.19 1.28
N SER A 13 7.44 3.81 1.32
CA SER A 13 7.86 2.44 1.56
C SER A 13 8.74 2.37 2.81
N PRO A 14 8.20 1.97 3.98
CA PRO A 14 8.99 1.85 5.20
C PRO A 14 10.10 0.79 5.05
N ASP A 15 9.81 -0.30 4.33
CA ASP A 15 10.69 -1.47 4.19
C ASP A 15 11.38 -1.60 2.83
N GLY A 16 11.08 -0.70 1.87
CA GLY A 16 11.59 -0.77 0.50
C GLY A 16 11.08 -1.96 -0.32
N LYS A 17 10.11 -2.73 0.19
CA LYS A 17 9.52 -3.91 -0.46
C LYS A 17 8.08 -3.71 -0.91
N SER A 18 7.35 -2.82 -0.24
CA SER A 18 5.95 -2.53 -0.51
C SER A 18 5.73 -1.05 -0.34
N VAL A 19 5.06 -0.44 -1.31
CA VAL A 19 4.68 0.97 -1.27
C VAL A 19 3.27 1.03 -0.70
N VAL A 20 3.09 1.85 0.33
CA VAL A 20 1.81 2.12 0.98
C VAL A 20 1.49 3.59 0.76
N GLU A 21 0.23 3.90 0.49
CA GLU A 21 -0.22 5.28 0.38
C GLU A 21 -0.52 5.82 1.78
N ILE A 22 0.16 6.91 2.15
CA ILE A 22 -0.09 7.62 3.40
C ILE A 22 -1.12 8.71 3.12
N GLU A 23 -2.28 8.61 3.76
CA GLU A 23 -3.36 9.60 3.61
C GLU A 23 -3.03 10.95 4.28
N ALA A 24 -3.68 12.02 3.82
CA ALA A 24 -3.60 13.31 4.48
C ALA A 24 -4.28 13.28 5.85
N GLY A 25 -3.67 13.91 6.86
CA GLY A 25 -4.14 13.92 8.23
C GLY A 25 -3.02 13.75 9.27
N GLU A 26 -3.41 13.70 10.53
CA GLU A 26 -2.48 13.50 11.65
C GLU A 26 -2.22 12.00 11.84
N GLN A 27 -0.97 11.59 11.70
CA GLN A 27 -0.58 10.19 11.82
C GLN A 27 0.71 10.03 12.63
N GLU A 28 0.75 8.95 13.41
CA GLU A 28 1.94 8.48 14.08
C GLU A 28 2.74 7.58 13.14
N VAL A 29 3.96 7.99 12.81
CA VAL A 29 4.82 7.32 11.83
C VAL A 29 6.18 6.99 12.42
N SER A 30 6.99 6.23 11.68
CA SER A 30 8.40 5.99 12.04
C SER A 30 9.27 7.21 11.75
N GLU A 31 10.44 7.30 12.40
CA GLU A 31 11.40 8.41 12.23
C GLU A 31 11.75 8.66 10.76
N ARG A 32 12.04 7.58 10.01
CA ARG A 32 12.33 7.66 8.58
C ARG A 32 11.19 8.24 7.74
N CYS A 33 9.94 7.94 8.10
CA CYS A 33 8.78 8.47 7.39
C CYS A 33 8.63 9.98 7.67
N ALA A 34 8.83 10.39 8.93
CA ALA A 34 8.79 11.80 9.31
C ALA A 34 9.86 12.62 8.58
N GLU A 35 11.10 12.15 8.51
CA GLU A 35 12.19 12.82 7.77
C GLU A 35 11.90 12.94 6.28
N VAL A 36 11.39 11.88 5.65
CA VAL A 36 11.06 11.91 4.21
C VAL A 36 9.87 12.83 3.96
N ALA A 37 8.83 12.77 4.78
CA ALA A 37 7.63 13.58 4.60
C ALA A 37 7.87 15.08 4.83
N VAL A 38 8.72 15.42 5.80
CA VAL A 38 9.01 16.81 6.19
C VAL A 38 10.17 17.41 5.39
N GLU A 39 11.32 16.72 5.30
CA GLU A 39 12.54 17.30 4.71
C GLU A 39 12.70 17.02 3.21
N HIS A 40 12.20 15.90 2.72
CA HIS A 40 12.45 15.49 1.32
C HIS A 40 11.27 15.79 0.41
N LEU A 41 10.07 15.51 0.89
CA LEU A 41 8.83 15.70 0.13
C LEU A 41 8.13 17.01 0.48
N GLU A 42 8.39 17.57 1.66
CA GLU A 42 7.73 18.80 2.16
C GLU A 42 6.20 18.72 2.07
N VAL A 43 5.64 17.51 2.25
CA VAL A 43 4.19 17.23 2.21
C VAL A 43 3.57 17.06 3.60
N ALA A 44 4.39 17.14 4.65
CA ALA A 44 3.95 17.02 6.03
C ALA A 44 4.72 17.96 6.97
N THR A 45 4.11 18.22 8.13
CA THR A 45 4.71 18.99 9.23
C THR A 45 4.90 18.11 10.46
N ARG A 46 6.05 18.22 11.13
CA ARG A 46 6.31 17.47 12.37
C ARG A 46 5.52 18.05 13.54
N LEU A 47 4.84 17.20 14.30
CA LEU A 47 4.14 17.55 15.54
C LEU A 47 5.00 17.18 16.74
N GLU A 48 5.22 18.14 17.64
CA GLU A 48 6.06 17.97 18.84
C GLU A 48 5.32 17.25 19.99
N SER A 49 4.00 17.06 19.86
CA SER A 49 3.17 16.33 20.82
C SER A 49 1.94 15.73 20.13
N ALA A 50 1.42 14.63 20.70
CA ALA A 50 0.19 14.00 20.24
C ALA A 50 -0.96 15.04 20.24
N PRO A 51 -1.76 15.12 19.16
CA PRO A 51 -2.83 16.09 19.07
C PRO A 51 -3.85 15.83 20.17
N THR A 52 -4.05 16.82 21.04
CA THR A 52 -5.21 16.83 21.93
C THR A 52 -6.46 17.02 21.05
N PRO A 53 -7.52 16.20 21.18
CA PRO A 53 -8.61 16.09 20.21
C PRO A 53 -9.59 17.28 20.15
N ALA A 54 -9.12 18.53 20.28
CA ALA A 54 -9.97 19.72 20.41
C ALA A 54 -10.03 20.61 19.17
N THR A 55 -9.46 20.23 18.01
CA THR A 55 -9.53 21.09 16.80
C THR A 55 -9.43 20.30 15.49
N SER A 56 -10.31 19.31 15.29
CA SER A 56 -10.64 18.83 13.93
C SER A 56 -11.53 19.87 13.26
N THR A 57 -10.97 20.66 12.36
CA THR A 57 -11.74 21.39 11.34
C THR A 57 -10.91 21.40 10.07
N ALA A 58 -11.56 20.89 9.02
CA ALA A 58 -11.36 21.20 7.60
C ALA A 58 -10.17 20.52 6.87
N GLU A 59 -10.30 19.86 5.71
CA GLU A 59 -11.43 19.44 4.87
C GLU A 59 -11.03 18.17 4.14
N SER A 60 -11.91 17.17 4.11
CA SER A 60 -11.89 16.14 3.08
C SER A 60 -12.47 16.81 1.83
N GLU A 61 -11.63 17.31 0.92
CA GLU A 61 -12.06 17.56 -0.44
C GLU A 61 -11.87 16.27 -1.25
N THR A 62 -12.91 15.44 -1.18
CA THR A 62 -13.28 14.55 -2.27
C THR A 62 -13.55 15.43 -3.50
N SER A 63 -12.57 15.56 -4.40
CA SER A 63 -12.88 16.01 -5.77
C SER A 63 -13.38 14.81 -6.56
N SER A 64 -14.68 14.85 -6.83
CA SER A 64 -15.50 13.90 -7.58
C SER A 64 -14.97 13.45 -8.95
N GLU A 65 -15.45 12.24 -9.29
CA GLU A 65 -15.67 11.59 -10.58
C GLU A 65 -15.74 12.46 -11.86
N ASP A 66 -15.13 11.94 -12.93
CA ASP A 66 -15.69 12.00 -14.28
C ASP A 66 -15.75 10.56 -14.84
N GLU A 67 -16.98 10.08 -15.00
CA GLU A 67 -17.37 8.80 -15.60
C GLU A 67 -17.42 8.94 -17.12
N ALA A 68 -16.76 8.04 -17.86
CA ALA A 68 -17.14 7.74 -19.24
C ALA A 68 -16.79 6.29 -19.58
N ALA A 69 -17.80 5.44 -19.50
CA ALA A 69 -17.81 4.09 -20.05
C ALA A 69 -17.67 4.11 -21.59
N GLU A 70 -16.90 3.17 -22.16
CA GLU A 70 -17.34 2.51 -23.39
C GLU A 70 -16.96 1.03 -23.41
N ALA A 71 -17.93 0.23 -23.82
CA ALA A 71 -17.91 -1.22 -23.88
C ALA A 71 -17.11 -1.73 -25.07
N GLY A 72 -16.28 -2.73 -24.85
CA GLY A 72 -15.72 -3.59 -25.90
C GLY A 72 -16.06 -5.05 -25.61
N GLU A 73 -17.12 -5.54 -26.25
CA GLU A 73 -17.41 -6.96 -26.44
C GLU A 73 -16.22 -7.69 -27.07
N ALA A 74 -15.88 -8.87 -26.54
CA ALA A 74 -15.65 -10.12 -27.29
C ALA A 74 -15.12 -11.15 -26.28
N GLU A 75 -15.97 -12.04 -25.78
CA GLU A 75 -16.28 -13.34 -26.39
C GLU A 75 -15.42 -14.43 -25.74
N ALA A 76 -16.08 -15.28 -24.95
CA ALA A 76 -15.54 -16.55 -24.46
C ALA A 76 -15.23 -17.47 -25.67
N PRO A 77 -14.33 -18.45 -25.51
CA PRO A 77 -14.93 -19.76 -25.27
C PRO A 77 -14.16 -20.64 -24.27
N ALA A 78 -14.99 -21.26 -23.43
CA ALA A 78 -14.96 -22.66 -23.01
C ALA A 78 -13.74 -23.54 -23.33
N ALA A 79 -13.15 -24.08 -22.27
CA ALA A 79 -12.72 -25.47 -22.11
C ALA A 79 -12.46 -25.65 -20.59
N GLU A 80 -13.34 -26.25 -19.76
CA GLU A 80 -13.60 -27.69 -19.66
C GLU A 80 -12.31 -28.49 -19.95
N GLU A 81 -11.60 -29.07 -18.98
CA GLU A 81 -12.00 -30.24 -18.21
C GLU A 81 -10.95 -30.47 -17.08
N LYS A 82 -11.39 -30.86 -15.88
CA LYS A 82 -10.57 -31.64 -14.90
C LYS A 82 -10.30 -33.05 -15.52
N PRO A 83 -9.57 -34.03 -14.91
CA PRO A 83 -8.89 -34.11 -13.61
C PRO A 83 -7.50 -34.82 -13.63
N ALA A 84 -6.97 -35.04 -12.43
CA ALA A 84 -6.31 -36.28 -12.00
C ALA A 84 -4.78 -36.43 -12.07
N ALA A 85 -4.24 -36.63 -10.86
CA ALA A 85 -3.41 -37.76 -10.46
C ALA A 85 -1.88 -37.68 -10.60
N LYS A 86 -1.26 -37.70 -9.41
CA LYS A 86 -0.18 -38.59 -8.98
C LYS A 86 1.04 -38.69 -9.89
N SER A 87 2.20 -38.32 -9.33
CA SER A 87 3.41 -39.14 -9.46
C SER A 87 4.39 -38.84 -8.32
N ALA A 88 4.45 -39.78 -7.38
CA ALA A 88 5.61 -40.01 -6.54
C ALA A 88 6.70 -40.73 -7.35
N ALA A 89 7.97 -40.31 -7.22
CA ALA A 89 9.16 -41.16 -7.42
C ALA A 89 10.39 -40.32 -7.03
N LYS A 90 10.94 -40.44 -5.82
CA LYS A 90 11.99 -41.42 -5.46
C LYS A 90 13.15 -41.43 -6.44
N LYS A 91 14.28 -40.83 -6.04
CA LYS A 91 15.61 -41.35 -6.42
C LYS A 91 16.41 -41.63 -5.16
N THR A 92 16.51 -42.91 -4.90
CA THR A 92 17.32 -43.60 -3.89
C THR A 92 18.82 -43.57 -4.23
N GLN A 93 19.60 -43.55 -3.14
CA GLN A 93 20.88 -44.24 -2.90
C GLN A 93 22.13 -43.89 -3.72
N ALA A 94 23.21 -43.58 -2.99
CA ALA A 94 24.48 -44.28 -3.15
C ALA A 94 25.30 -44.24 -1.84
N THR A 95 25.31 -45.38 -1.15
CA THR A 95 26.31 -45.80 -0.16
C THR A 95 27.70 -45.87 -0.80
N LYS A 96 28.71 -45.30 -0.13
CA LYS A 96 30.16 -45.57 -0.30
C LYS A 96 30.83 -44.99 0.95
N ARG A 97 31.60 -45.70 1.76
CA ARG A 97 32.18 -47.04 1.72
C ARG A 97 32.58 -47.40 3.14
#